data_AF-W2SS49-F1
#
_entry.id   AF-W2SS49-F1
#
_cell.length_a   1.000
_cell.length_b   1.000
_cell.length_c   1.000
_cell.angle_alpha   90.00
_cell.angle_beta   90.00
_cell.angle_gamma   90.00
#
_symmetry.space_group_name_H-M   'P 1'
#
loop_
_entity.id
_entity.type
_entity.pdbx_description
1 polymer ?
#
loop_
_entity_poly.entity_id
_entity_poly.type
_entity_poly.pdbx_seq_one_letter_code
_entity_poly.pdbx_strand_id
1 'polypeptide(L)'
;MVTRKYKETERRIEEAKRFYSPEYFREAKFTAPDIPPWKRDLLAKKCSKETIHQFEQNAWREFSEWKQANAPSVNLYPPYQYSVQPML
;
A
#
# COMPACT_ATOMS: atom_id res chain seq x y z
N MET A 1 0.94 21.98 -5.40
CA MET A 1 0.84 22.15 -3.92
C MET A 1 1.05 20.81 -3.24
N VAL A 2 1.90 20.76 -2.21
CA VAL A 2 2.28 19.52 -1.49
C VAL A 2 1.07 18.76 -0.93
N THR A 3 0.10 19.48 -0.38
CA THR A 3 -1.15 18.91 0.14
C THR A 3 -1.95 18.15 -0.93
N ARG A 4 -1.90 18.60 -2.19
CA ARG A 4 -2.56 17.89 -3.30
C ARG A 4 -1.87 16.56 -3.58
N LYS A 5 -0.53 16.52 -3.56
CA LYS A 5 0.23 15.28 -3.78
C LYS A 5 0.02 14.30 -2.64
N TYR A 6 -0.05 14.78 -1.40
CA TYR A 6 -0.36 13.96 -0.23
C TYR A 6 -1.73 13.28 -0.35
N LYS A 7 -2.78 14.06 -0.64
CA LYS A 7 -4.14 13.53 -0.86
C LYS A 7 -4.23 12.57 -2.04
N GLU A 8 -3.44 12.82 -3.10
CA GLU A 8 -3.34 11.91 -4.23
C GLU A 8 -2.71 10.57 -3.84
N THR A 9 -1.66 10.58 -3.01
CA THR A 9 -1.05 9.37 -2.43
C THR A 9 -2.05 8.59 -1.59
N GLU A 10 -2.80 9.27 -0.70
CA GLU A 10 -3.86 8.62 0.09
C GLU A 10 -4.93 7.99 -0.81
N ARG A 11 -5.38 8.71 -1.84
CA ARG A 11 -6.37 8.19 -2.78
C ARG A 11 -5.86 6.95 -3.52
N ARG A 12 -4.62 6.98 -4.03
CA ARG A 12 -4.00 5.82 -4.70
C ARG A 12 -3.95 4.59 -3.80
N ILE A 13 -3.64 4.78 -2.51
CA ILE A 13 -3.63 3.72 -1.51
C ILE A 13 -5.03 3.13 -1.31
N GLU A 14 -6.05 3.98 -1.15
CA GLU A 14 -7.43 3.52 -0.99
C GLU A 14 -7.95 2.79 -2.24
N GLU A 15 -7.60 3.26 -3.43
CA GLU A 15 -7.88 2.57 -4.70
C GLU A 15 -7.21 1.19 -4.75
N ALA A 16 -5.93 1.10 -4.33
CA ALA A 16 -5.20 -0.15 -4.27
C ALA A 16 -5.79 -1.14 -3.26
N LYS A 17 -6.24 -0.68 -2.08
CA LYS A 17 -6.92 -1.54 -1.09
C LYS A 17 -8.21 -2.16 -1.63
N ARG A 18 -8.97 -1.41 -2.44
CA ARG A 18 -10.18 -1.92 -3.10
C ARG A 18 -9.84 -2.95 -4.17
N PHE A 19 -8.78 -2.71 -4.94
CA PHE A 19 -8.37 -3.57 -6.03
C PHE A 19 -7.71 -4.88 -5.54
N TYR A 20 -6.79 -4.79 -4.58
CA TYR A 20 -6.06 -5.92 -4.01
C TYR A 20 -6.81 -6.55 -2.83
N SER A 21 -8.13 -6.72 -2.96
CA SER A 21 -8.95 -7.38 -1.95
C SER A 21 -8.64 -8.88 -1.84
N PRO A 22 -8.90 -9.52 -0.69
CA PRO A 22 -8.79 -10.97 -0.58
C PRO A 22 -9.64 -11.69 -1.64
N GLU A 23 -10.81 -11.17 -1.99
CA GLU A 23 -11.69 -11.71 -3.02
C GLU A 23 -10.98 -11.79 -4.38
N TYR A 24 -10.28 -10.71 -4.77
CA TYR A 24 -9.48 -10.69 -5.99
C TYR A 24 -8.44 -11.83 -6.02
N PHE A 25 -7.70 -12.04 -4.94
CA PHE A 25 -6.70 -13.11 -4.89
C PHE A 25 -7.32 -14.51 -4.84
N ARG A 26 -8.46 -14.66 -4.15
CA ARG A 26 -9.19 -15.92 -4.10
C ARG A 26 -9.61 -16.36 -5.50
N GLU A 27 -10.16 -15.43 -6.29
CA GLU A 27 -10.68 -15.69 -7.63
C GLU A 27 -9.59 -15.70 -8.73
N ALA A 28 -8.52 -14.92 -8.58
CA ALA A 28 -7.48 -14.82 -9.60
C ALA A 28 -6.30 -15.78 -9.41
N LYS A 29 -5.99 -16.20 -8.18
CA LYS A 29 -4.76 -16.96 -7.86
C LYS A 29 -5.01 -18.31 -7.19
N PHE A 30 -6.10 -18.47 -6.44
CA PHE A 30 -6.34 -19.67 -5.61
C PHE A 30 -7.59 -20.45 -6.05
N THR A 31 -7.73 -20.69 -7.36
CA THR A 31 -8.87 -21.42 -7.95
C THR A 31 -8.65 -22.92 -8.08
N ALA A 32 -7.44 -23.41 -7.80
CA ALA A 32 -7.09 -24.81 -8.02
C ALA A 32 -7.94 -25.77 -7.16
N PRO A 33 -8.53 -26.81 -7.76
CA PRO A 33 -9.55 -27.66 -7.13
C PRO A 33 -9.04 -28.45 -5.91
N ASP A 34 -7.74 -28.67 -5.82
CA ASP A 34 -7.02 -29.36 -4.75
C ASP A 34 -6.79 -28.49 -3.50
N ILE A 35 -6.96 -27.17 -3.59
CA ILE A 35 -6.80 -26.27 -2.45
C ILE A 35 -8.13 -26.23 -1.65
N PRO A 36 -8.15 -26.64 -0.37
CA PRO A 36 -9.36 -26.55 0.45
C PRO A 36 -9.85 -25.10 0.62
N PRO A 37 -11.17 -24.85 0.76
CA PRO A 37 -11.72 -23.50 0.88
C PRO A 37 -11.05 -22.65 1.97
N TRP A 38 -10.86 -23.21 3.17
CA TRP A 38 -10.20 -22.50 4.28
C TRP A 38 -8.76 -22.07 3.94
N LYS A 39 -8.05 -22.87 3.14
CA LYS A 39 -6.67 -22.58 2.73
C LYS A 39 -6.64 -21.51 1.66
N ARG A 40 -7.60 -21.50 0.73
CA ARG A 40 -7.78 -20.42 -0.26
C ARG A 40 -8.02 -19.08 0.45
N ASP A 41 -8.90 -19.06 1.44
CA ASP A 41 -9.19 -17.86 2.23
C ASP A 41 -7.96 -17.33 2.98
N LEU A 42 -7.22 -18.23 3.62
CA LEU A 42 -6.03 -17.87 4.38
C LEU A 42 -4.93 -17.30 3.46
N LEU A 43 -4.68 -17.94 2.32
CA LEU A 43 -3.71 -17.48 1.34
C LEU A 43 -4.11 -16.15 0.70
N ALA A 44 -5.39 -16.01 0.33
CA ALA A 44 -5.94 -14.79 -0.24
C ALA A 44 -5.79 -13.59 0.71
N LYS A 45 -6.15 -13.77 1.99
CA LYS A 45 -5.97 -12.73 3.02
C LYS A 45 -4.49 -12.36 3.21
N LYS A 46 -3.61 -13.36 3.22
CA LYS A 46 -2.16 -13.14 3.36
C LYS A 46 -1.61 -12.32 2.18
N CYS A 47 -1.91 -12.73 0.94
CA CYS A 47 -1.45 -12.05 -0.27
C CYS A 47 -2.02 -10.64 -0.40
N SER A 48 -3.30 -10.45 -0.08
CA SER A 48 -3.94 -9.13 -0.03
C SER A 48 -3.21 -8.20 0.94
N LYS A 49 -3.02 -8.65 2.19
CA LYS A 49 -2.33 -7.86 3.22
C LYS A 49 -0.89 -7.49 2.80
N GLU A 50 -0.12 -8.45 2.29
CA GLU A 50 1.27 -8.23 1.89
C GLU A 50 1.36 -7.28 0.70
N THR A 51 0.49 -7.44 -0.30
CA THR A 51 0.46 -6.60 -1.51
C THR A 51 0.06 -5.16 -1.17
N ILE A 52 -0.99 -4.98 -0.35
CA ILE A 52 -1.41 -3.65 0.12
C ILE A 52 -0.28 -3.00 0.92
N HIS A 53 0.36 -3.75 1.82
CA HIS A 53 1.45 -3.20 2.64
C HIS A 53 2.63 -2.73 1.79
N GLN A 54 3.06 -3.53 0.81
CA GLN A 54 4.12 -3.13 -0.12
C GLN A 54 3.70 -1.90 -0.95
N PHE A 55 2.45 -1.84 -1.40
CA PHE A 55 1.94 -0.70 -2.15
C PHE A 55 1.96 0.58 -1.29
N GLU A 56 1.48 0.52 -0.05
CA GLU A 56 1.50 1.65 0.88
C GLU A 56 2.92 2.15 1.14
N GLN A 57 3.86 1.25 1.43
CA GLN A 57 5.27 1.59 1.62
C GLN A 57 5.84 2.32 0.40
N ASN A 58 5.62 1.76 -0.80
CA ASN A 58 6.13 2.36 -2.03
C ASN A 58 5.50 3.73 -2.31
N ALA A 59 4.18 3.87 -2.14
CA ALA A 59 3.46 5.11 -2.38
C ALA A 59 3.91 6.24 -1.42
N TRP A 60 4.17 5.92 -0.16
CA TRP A 60 4.69 6.87 0.82
C TRP A 60 6.17 7.20 0.62
N ARG A 61 6.98 6.25 0.13
CA ARG A 61 8.35 6.51 -0.30
C ARG A 61 8.38 7.48 -1.48
N GLU A 62 7.60 7.20 -2.53
CA GLU A 62 7.46 8.09 -3.69
C GLU A 62 7.04 9.51 -3.28
N PHE A 63 6.09 9.63 -2.35
CA PHE A 63 5.68 10.93 -1.81
C PHE A 63 6.83 11.64 -1.11
N SER A 64 7.61 10.93 -0.29
CA SER A 64 8.73 11.49 0.47
C SER A 64 9.84 12.00 -0.44
N GLU A 65 10.22 11.20 -1.44
CA GLU A 65 11.20 11.57 -2.47
C GLU A 65 10.74 12.78 -3.27
N TRP A 66 9.49 12.78 -3.72
CA TRP A 66 8.90 13.92 -4.41
C TRP A 66 8.90 15.18 -3.54
N LYS A 67 8.52 15.06 -2.27
CA LYS A 67 8.44 16.19 -1.33
C LYS A 67 9.82 16.75 -1.04
N GLN A 68 10.83 15.90 -0.86
CA GLN A 68 12.22 16.35 -0.67
C GLN A 68 12.73 17.15 -1.88
N ALA A 69 12.39 16.75 -3.10
CA ALA A 69 12.80 17.44 -4.32
C ALA A 69 12.01 18.74 -4.60
N ASN A 70 10.71 18.79 -4.25
CA ASN A 70 9.82 19.88 -4.69
C ASN A 70 9.45 20.87 -3.57
N ALA A 71 9.51 20.44 -2.31
CA ALA A 71 9.07 21.25 -1.18
C ALA A 71 9.71 20.78 0.15
N PRO A 72 11.05 20.84 0.26
CA PRO A 72 11.78 20.33 1.43
C PRO A 72 11.39 21.03 2.73
N SER A 73 11.02 22.31 2.67
CA SER A 73 10.67 23.15 3.83
C SER A 73 9.25 22.94 4.37
N VAL A 74 8.40 22.17 3.68
CA VAL A 74 7.01 21.94 4.13
C VAL A 74 6.99 20.84 5.19
N ASN A 75 6.42 21.12 6.36
CA ASN A 75 6.26 20.12 7.44
C ASN A 75 5.05 19.21 7.19
N LEU A 76 5.14 18.39 6.15
CA LEU A 76 4.18 17.32 5.85
C LEU A 76 4.95 16.04 5.57
N TYR A 77 4.57 14.96 6.25
CA TYR A 77 5.29 13.69 6.27
C TYR A 77 4.30 12.52 6.10
N PRO A 78 4.76 11.38 5.57
CA PRO A 78 3.99 10.14 5.62
C PRO A 78 3.58 9.77 7.05
N PRO A 79 2.57 8.90 7.23
CA PRO A 79 2.28 8.27 8.51
C PRO A 79 3.54 7.63 9.10
N TYR A 80 3.68 7.66 10.44
CA TYR A 80 4.88 7.24 11.17
C TYR A 80 5.42 5.85 10.76
N GLN A 81 4.53 4.90 10.47
CA GLN A 81 4.89 3.55 10.03
C GLN A 81 5.57 3.49 8.65
N TYR A 82 5.55 4.57 7.88
CA TYR A 82 6.19 4.71 6.56
C TYR A 82 7.18 5.87 6.48
N SER A 83 7.37 6.62 7.58
CA SER A 83 8.40 7.64 7.63
C SER A 83 9.77 6.98 7.77
N VAL A 84 10.72 7.34 6.91
CA VAL A 84 12.13 6.98 7.08
C VAL A 84 12.61 7.70 8.34
N GLN A 85 12.79 6.97 9.44
CA GLN A 85 13.42 7.55 10.62
C GLN A 85 14.85 7.93 10.23
N PRO A 86 15.33 9.15 10.55
CA PRO A 86 16.77 9.37 10.60
C PRO A 86 17.29 8.41 11.68
N MET A 87 18.13 7.45 11.28
CA MET A 87 18.91 6.71 12.26
C MET A 87 19.77 7.74 12.99
N LEU A 88 19.56 7.87 14.31
CA LEU A 88 20.41 8.64 15.20
C LEU A 88 21.82 8.05 15.23
#